data_AF-A0A1T5AE30-F1
#
_entry.id   AF-A0A1T5AE30-F1
#
_cell.length_a   1.000
_cell.length_b   1.000
_cell.length_c   1.000
_cell.angle_alpha   90.00
_cell.angle_beta   90.00
_cell.angle_gamma   90.00
#
_symmetry.space_group_name_H-M   'P 1'
#
loop_
_entity.id
_entity.type
_entity.pdbx_description
1 polymer ?
#
loop_
_entity_poly.entity_id
_entity_poly.type
_entity_poly.pdbx_seq_one_letter_code
_entity_poly.pdbx_strand_id
1 'polypeptide(L)'
;MICENISYLSITKIKLSSLTMSRLYIIITIFSMLAVNPLFSQASATANFTASATIIQPIGITTTNNMQFANIDARNGGAVILTPENTRITNGDIALAEGGTVSAATFEVTGQTGFAFGISLPQGSHRLSSGSESMLLQDFTTNYDGSSIAGDGKTIKVGASLIVNPNQKPGDYQTNGDLQVTVNYN
;
A
#
# COMPACT_ATOMS: atom_id res chain seq x y z
N MET A 1 16.21 -8.16 -76.18
CA MET A 1 15.37 -8.72 -77.25
C MET A 1 13.93 -8.32 -76.99
N ILE A 2 13.51 -7.17 -77.51
CA ILE A 2 12.25 -6.78 -78.22
C ILE A 2 12.60 -5.37 -78.77
N CYS A 3 12.85 -5.15 -80.08
CA CYS A 3 11.90 -4.68 -81.11
C CYS A 3 10.87 -3.66 -80.54
N GLU A 4 10.57 -2.48 -81.07
CA GLU A 4 10.54 -1.90 -82.41
C GLU A 4 10.47 -0.37 -82.22
N ASN A 5 11.23 0.41 -83.00
CA ASN A 5 10.75 1.19 -84.14
C ASN A 5 9.99 2.49 -83.77
N ILE A 6 10.72 3.60 -83.83
CA ILE A 6 10.22 4.97 -83.67
C ILE A 6 9.49 5.35 -84.96
N SER A 7 8.16 5.43 -84.93
CA SER A 7 7.34 5.99 -86.00
C SER A 7 6.89 7.40 -85.61
N TYR A 8 7.20 8.35 -86.49
CA TYR A 8 6.96 9.77 -86.36
C TYR A 8 5.48 10.12 -86.11
N LEU A 9 5.25 11.04 -85.16
CA LEU A 9 3.95 11.68 -84.94
C LEU A 9 3.48 12.41 -86.20
N SER A 10 2.40 11.92 -86.81
CA SER A 10 1.57 12.76 -87.68
C SER A 10 0.45 13.37 -86.83
N ILE A 11 0.67 14.60 -86.37
CA ILE A 11 -0.35 15.41 -85.70
C ILE A 11 -1.39 15.77 -86.76
N THR A 12 -2.43 14.93 -86.84
CA THR A 12 -3.60 15.25 -87.66
C THR A 12 -4.32 16.41 -86.99
N LYS A 13 -4.18 17.61 -87.56
CA LYS A 13 -4.93 18.81 -87.17
C LYS A 13 -6.43 18.51 -87.26
N ILE A 14 -7.08 18.27 -86.13
CA ILE A 14 -8.55 18.14 -86.08
C ILE A 14 -9.13 19.52 -86.37
N LYS A 15 -9.85 19.64 -87.49
CA LYS A 15 -10.47 20.88 -87.93
C LYS A 15 -11.73 21.10 -87.08
N LEU A 16 -11.66 22.01 -86.10
CA LEU A 16 -12.77 22.35 -85.19
C LEU A 16 -14.06 22.81 -85.91
N SER A 17 -13.97 23.21 -87.20
CA SER A 17 -15.09 23.72 -87.98
C SER A 17 -16.05 22.65 -88.52
N SER A 18 -15.77 21.35 -88.36
CA SER A 18 -16.58 20.26 -88.93
C SER A 18 -17.34 19.44 -87.89
N LEU A 19 -17.38 19.88 -86.63
CA LEU A 19 -18.24 19.24 -85.62
C LEU A 19 -19.63 19.88 -85.67
N THR A 20 -20.64 19.05 -85.95
CA THR A 20 -22.05 19.45 -85.85
C THR A 20 -22.37 19.87 -84.41
N MET A 21 -23.22 20.89 -84.23
CA MET A 21 -23.58 21.49 -82.93
C MET A 21 -23.92 20.48 -81.82
N SER A 22 -24.44 19.29 -82.17
CA SER A 22 -24.72 18.21 -81.20
C SER A 22 -23.45 17.55 -80.64
N ARG A 23 -22.38 17.42 -81.42
CA ARG A 23 -21.09 16.86 -80.98
C ARG A 23 -20.28 17.86 -80.17
N LEU A 24 -20.45 19.16 -80.43
CA LEU A 24 -19.85 20.22 -79.63
C LEU A 24 -20.50 20.32 -78.24
N TYR A 25 -21.83 20.13 -78.16
CA TYR A 25 -22.57 20.10 -76.89
C TYR A 25 -22.14 18.95 -75.98
N ILE A 26 -21.91 17.76 -76.56
CA ILE A 26 -21.43 16.56 -75.84
C ILE A 26 -20.02 16.77 -75.27
N ILE A 27 -19.14 17.45 -75.99
CA ILE A 27 -17.78 17.73 -75.51
C ILE A 27 -17.79 18.75 -74.37
N ILE A 28 -18.69 19.76 -74.44
CA ILE A 28 -18.84 20.78 -73.39
C ILE A 28 -19.48 20.19 -72.11
N THR A 29 -20.45 19.28 -72.22
CA THR A 29 -21.01 18.57 -71.05
C THR A 29 -20.05 17.55 -70.42
N ILE A 30 -19.18 16.93 -71.21
CA ILE A 30 -18.10 16.08 -70.68
C ILE A 30 -17.04 16.92 -69.95
N PHE A 31 -16.73 18.12 -70.45
CA PHE A 31 -15.73 19.00 -69.84
C PHE A 31 -16.25 19.71 -68.57
N SER A 32 -17.56 19.91 -68.42
CA SER A 32 -18.15 20.46 -67.18
C SER A 32 -18.19 19.46 -66.02
N MET A 33 -18.05 18.15 -66.28
CA MET A 33 -17.91 17.13 -65.24
C MET A 33 -16.49 17.00 -64.67
N LEU A 34 -15.49 17.72 -65.22
CA LEU A 34 -14.10 17.66 -64.77
C LEU A 34 -13.72 18.75 -63.76
N ALA A 35 -14.66 19.61 -63.36
CA ALA A 35 -14.47 20.62 -62.32
C ALA A 35 -15.02 20.20 -60.95
N VAL A 36 -15.06 18.88 -60.67
CA VAL A 36 -15.22 18.40 -59.29
C VAL A 36 -13.86 18.54 -58.62
N ASN A 37 -13.70 19.58 -57.81
CA ASN A 37 -12.57 19.70 -56.89
C ASN A 37 -12.39 18.34 -56.18
N PRO A 38 -11.18 17.74 -56.13
CA PRO A 38 -10.96 16.73 -55.12
C PRO A 38 -11.02 17.50 -53.80
N LEU A 39 -12.20 17.52 -53.18
CA LEU A 39 -12.33 17.69 -51.74
C LEU A 39 -11.37 16.64 -51.18
N PHE A 40 -10.20 17.07 -50.73
CA PHE A 40 -9.28 16.22 -50.01
C PHE A 40 -10.09 15.60 -48.86
N SER A 41 -10.47 14.35 -49.01
CA SER A 41 -11.06 13.55 -47.95
C SER A 41 -9.98 13.42 -46.89
N GLN A 42 -9.98 14.30 -45.89
CA GLN A 42 -9.17 14.09 -44.70
C GLN A 42 -9.87 13.01 -43.88
N ALA A 43 -9.57 11.75 -44.21
CA ALA A 43 -9.93 10.60 -43.39
C ALA A 43 -9.21 10.77 -42.05
N SER A 44 -9.93 11.23 -41.04
CA SER A 44 -9.47 11.23 -39.66
C SER A 44 -10.15 10.07 -38.93
N ALA A 45 -9.38 9.35 -38.13
CA ALA A 45 -9.86 8.30 -37.25
C ALA A 45 -9.34 8.61 -35.86
N THR A 46 -10.24 8.57 -34.88
CA THR A 46 -9.93 8.79 -33.47
C THR A 46 -10.23 7.53 -32.68
N ALA A 47 -9.41 7.30 -31.65
CA ALA A 47 -9.64 6.27 -30.66
C ALA A 47 -9.45 6.89 -29.27
N ASN A 48 -10.17 6.36 -28.30
CA ASN A 48 -10.13 6.83 -26.92
C ASN A 48 -9.42 5.78 -26.05
N PHE A 49 -8.81 6.25 -24.95
CA PHE A 49 -8.33 5.39 -23.88
C PHE A 49 -8.92 5.85 -22.55
N THR A 50 -8.85 4.98 -21.54
CA THR A 50 -9.23 5.30 -20.17
C THR A 50 -8.02 5.12 -19.27
N ALA A 51 -7.72 6.14 -18.45
CA ALA A 51 -6.78 6.03 -17.36
C ALA A 51 -7.55 5.75 -16.07
N SER A 52 -7.02 4.87 -15.22
CA SER A 52 -7.57 4.60 -13.89
C SER A 52 -6.46 4.47 -12.85
N ALA A 53 -6.83 4.75 -11.60
CA ALA A 53 -5.99 4.54 -10.43
C ALA A 53 -6.87 4.09 -9.27
N THR A 54 -6.32 3.30 -8.36
CA THR A 54 -6.97 2.90 -7.11
C THR A 54 -6.15 3.42 -5.95
N ILE A 55 -6.77 4.19 -5.06
CA ILE A 55 -6.17 4.64 -3.82
C ILE A 55 -6.60 3.66 -2.73
N ILE A 56 -5.64 3.11 -1.99
CA ILE A 56 -5.90 2.18 -0.89
C ILE A 56 -5.93 2.92 0.46
N GLN A 57 -6.56 2.33 1.45
CA GLN A 57 -6.56 2.85 2.81
C GLN A 57 -5.14 2.85 3.42
N PRO A 58 -4.66 3.96 4.01
CA PRO A 58 -3.39 4.00 4.73
C PRO A 58 -3.36 3.03 5.91
N ILE A 59 -2.18 2.49 6.23
CA ILE A 59 -2.00 1.69 7.45
C ILE A 59 -1.90 2.61 8.67
N GLY A 60 -2.56 2.23 9.76
CA GLY A 60 -2.51 2.95 11.03
C GLY A 60 -2.49 2.00 12.20
N ILE A 61 -1.95 2.46 13.34
CA ILE A 61 -1.94 1.72 14.61
C ILE A 61 -2.31 2.67 15.74
N THR A 62 -3.18 2.23 16.64
CA THR A 62 -3.56 2.97 17.85
C THR A 62 -3.44 2.09 19.08
N THR A 63 -2.91 2.62 20.17
CA THR A 63 -2.88 1.93 21.47
C THR A 63 -4.25 1.98 22.12
N THR A 64 -4.80 0.83 22.51
CA THR A 64 -6.08 0.73 23.22
C THR A 64 -5.92 0.33 24.69
N ASN A 65 -4.88 -0.45 25.02
CA ASN A 65 -4.52 -0.75 26.41
C ASN A 65 -3.01 -0.70 26.59
N ASN A 66 -2.56 -0.19 27.74
CA ASN A 66 -1.15 -0.21 28.13
C ASN A 66 -0.78 -1.54 28.79
N MET A 67 0.52 -1.85 28.78
CA MET A 67 1.05 -3.01 29.48
C MET A 67 1.07 -2.77 31.00
N GLN A 68 0.50 -3.69 31.77
CA GLN A 68 0.39 -3.64 33.22
C GLN A 68 0.63 -5.05 33.80
N PHE A 69 1.59 -5.16 34.73
CA PHE A 69 1.96 -6.42 35.37
C PHE A 69 1.20 -6.72 36.67
N ALA A 70 0.27 -5.83 37.07
CA ALA A 70 -0.36 -5.80 38.39
C ALA A 70 0.65 -5.86 39.55
N ASN A 71 0.19 -6.21 40.75
CA ASN A 71 1.04 -6.24 41.94
C ASN A 71 2.00 -7.44 41.94
N ILE A 72 3.22 -7.23 42.43
CA ILE A 72 4.32 -8.20 42.49
C ILE A 72 4.95 -8.14 43.90
N ASP A 73 5.21 -9.29 44.52
CA ASP A 73 6.07 -9.41 45.71
C ASP A 73 7.52 -9.65 45.24
N ALA A 74 8.33 -8.61 45.36
CA ALA A 74 9.71 -8.57 44.89
C ALA A 74 10.75 -9.03 45.93
N ARG A 75 10.35 -9.60 47.07
CA ARG A 75 11.26 -9.99 48.16
C ARG A 75 12.47 -10.80 47.69
N ASN A 76 12.25 -11.81 46.84
CA ASN A 76 13.33 -12.66 46.34
C ASN A 76 13.81 -12.29 44.93
N GLY A 77 13.11 -11.43 44.22
CA GLY A 77 13.41 -11.09 42.82
C GLY A 77 13.16 -12.25 41.84
N GLY A 78 13.37 -12.00 40.56
CA GLY A 78 13.13 -12.95 39.48
C GLY A 78 12.57 -12.26 38.23
N ALA A 79 11.80 -13.00 37.43
CA ALA A 79 11.14 -12.45 36.26
C ALA A 79 9.63 -12.74 36.26
N VAL A 80 8.83 -11.75 35.87
CA VAL A 80 7.43 -11.94 35.50
C VAL A 80 7.32 -11.84 33.99
N ILE A 81 6.97 -12.94 33.34
CA ILE A 81 6.67 -13.00 31.92
C ILE A 81 5.16 -12.74 31.76
N LEU A 82 4.81 -11.67 31.06
CA LEU A 82 3.44 -11.35 30.69
C LEU A 82 3.22 -11.73 29.23
N THR A 83 2.34 -12.71 28.97
CA THR A 83 2.03 -13.14 27.60
C THR A 83 1.03 -12.19 26.93
N PRO A 84 0.96 -12.17 25.58
CA PRO A 84 -0.08 -11.43 24.84
C PRO A 84 -1.52 -11.79 25.24
N GLU A 85 -1.75 -12.97 25.82
CA GLU A 85 -3.04 -13.46 26.31
C GLU A 85 -3.36 -12.99 27.75
N ASN A 86 -2.62 -12.00 28.27
CA ASN A 86 -2.77 -11.47 29.64
C ASN A 86 -2.44 -12.48 30.75
N THR A 87 -1.62 -13.49 30.47
CA THR A 87 -1.20 -14.48 31.48
C THR A 87 0.15 -14.08 32.09
N ARG A 88 0.26 -14.11 33.42
CA ARG A 88 1.53 -13.90 34.15
C ARG A 88 2.16 -15.25 34.49
N ILE A 89 3.42 -15.43 34.12
CA ILE A 89 4.24 -16.60 34.43
C ILE A 89 5.46 -16.12 35.21
N THR A 90 5.77 -16.75 36.34
CA THR A 90 6.94 -16.41 37.14
C THR A 90 8.13 -17.31 36.78
N ASN A 91 9.33 -16.74 36.83
CA ASN A 91 10.59 -17.47 36.73
C ASN A 91 11.53 -17.00 37.86
N GLY A 92 12.12 -17.94 38.59
CA GLY A 92 12.80 -17.68 39.87
C GLY A 92 11.83 -17.63 41.06
N ASP A 93 12.26 -17.00 42.16
CA ASP A 93 11.55 -17.00 43.44
C ASP A 93 10.61 -15.79 43.62
N ILE A 94 10.29 -15.09 42.52
CA ILE A 94 9.36 -13.97 42.51
C ILE A 94 7.93 -14.46 42.69
N ALA A 95 7.13 -13.72 43.46
CA ALA A 95 5.74 -14.05 43.71
C ALA A 95 4.80 -12.98 43.12
N LEU A 96 3.66 -13.43 42.61
CA LEU A 96 2.58 -12.53 42.22
C LEU A 96 1.78 -12.16 43.45
N ALA A 97 1.47 -10.88 43.62
CA ALA A 97 0.62 -10.40 44.69
C ALA A 97 -0.81 -10.16 44.18
N GLU A 98 -1.77 -10.17 45.11
CA GLU A 98 -3.16 -9.83 44.81
C GLU A 98 -3.32 -8.32 44.56
N GLY A 99 -4.31 -7.98 43.72
CA GLY A 99 -4.64 -6.61 43.35
C GLY A 99 -3.89 -6.08 42.12
N GLY A 100 -4.37 -4.95 41.61
CA GLY A 100 -3.91 -4.34 40.38
C GLY A 100 -4.53 -4.96 39.11
N THR A 101 -4.29 -4.32 37.98
CA THR A 101 -4.77 -4.77 36.66
C THR A 101 -3.65 -5.48 35.91
N VAL A 102 -3.94 -6.65 35.37
CA VAL A 102 -3.07 -7.35 34.42
C VAL A 102 -3.55 -7.08 33.01
N SER A 103 -2.69 -6.50 32.17
CA SER A 103 -2.99 -6.29 30.75
C SER A 103 -1.71 -6.30 29.93
N ALA A 104 -1.69 -7.06 28.84
CA ALA A 104 -0.74 -6.87 27.75
C ALA A 104 -1.00 -5.53 27.05
N ALA A 105 0.01 -4.97 26.40
CA ALA A 105 -0.22 -3.82 25.53
C ALA A 105 -1.11 -4.25 24.36
N THR A 106 -2.19 -3.53 24.10
CA THR A 106 -3.14 -3.84 23.04
C THR A 106 -3.18 -2.70 22.04
N PHE A 107 -3.17 -3.05 20.76
CA PHE A 107 -3.17 -2.13 19.64
C PHE A 107 -4.26 -2.51 18.64
N GLU A 108 -4.88 -1.52 18.02
CA GLU A 108 -5.75 -1.70 16.87
C GLU A 108 -5.04 -1.24 15.60
N VAL A 109 -4.89 -2.16 14.65
CA VAL A 109 -4.32 -1.90 13.34
C VAL A 109 -5.46 -1.69 12.34
N THR A 110 -5.38 -0.61 11.59
CA THR A 110 -6.32 -0.28 10.50
C THR A 110 -5.57 -0.25 9.17
N GLY A 111 -6.30 -0.51 8.09
CA GLY A 111 -5.73 -0.51 6.75
C GLY A 111 -6.62 -1.21 5.73
N GLN A 112 -6.12 -1.31 4.51
CA GLN A 112 -6.81 -1.91 3.37
C GLN A 112 -7.06 -3.39 3.62
N THR A 113 -8.33 -3.80 3.59
CA THR A 113 -8.73 -5.20 3.73
C THR A 113 -8.03 -6.08 2.69
N GLY A 114 -7.54 -7.23 3.13
CA GLY A 114 -6.82 -8.20 2.30
C GLY A 114 -5.31 -7.96 2.19
N PHE A 115 -4.82 -6.79 2.58
CA PHE A 115 -3.38 -6.47 2.52
C PHE A 115 -2.65 -7.05 3.74
N ALA A 116 -1.48 -7.63 3.48
CA ALA A 116 -0.57 -8.11 4.52
C ALA A 116 0.30 -6.96 5.04
N PHE A 117 0.76 -7.07 6.29
CA PHE A 117 1.64 -6.10 6.92
C PHE A 117 2.64 -6.80 7.83
N GLY A 118 3.69 -6.07 8.21
CA GLY A 118 4.67 -6.48 9.21
C GLY A 118 4.53 -5.64 10.47
N ILE A 119 4.90 -6.23 11.60
CA ILE A 119 5.00 -5.54 12.90
C ILE A 119 6.46 -5.56 13.37
N SER A 120 6.93 -4.43 13.89
CA SER A 120 8.20 -4.32 14.59
C SER A 120 7.93 -3.98 16.06
N LEU A 121 8.45 -4.83 16.96
CA LEU A 121 8.37 -4.65 18.40
C LEU A 121 9.60 -3.90 18.92
N PRO A 122 9.52 -3.28 20.12
CA PRO A 122 10.70 -2.74 20.79
C PRO A 122 11.81 -3.80 20.90
N GLN A 123 13.05 -3.36 20.72
CA GLN A 123 14.24 -4.23 20.71
C GLN A 123 15.12 -3.94 21.94
N GLY A 124 15.73 -4.99 22.48
CA GLY A 124 16.61 -4.88 23.64
C GLY A 124 15.84 -4.68 24.95
N SER A 125 16.55 -4.18 25.97
CA SER A 125 16.00 -3.96 27.31
C SER A 125 15.65 -2.50 27.54
N HIS A 126 14.48 -2.26 28.11
CA HIS A 126 13.97 -0.95 28.49
C HIS A 126 13.85 -0.84 30.01
N ARG A 127 14.06 0.36 30.56
CA ARG A 127 14.06 0.58 32.00
C ARG A 127 12.71 1.12 32.48
N LEU A 128 12.13 0.45 33.47
CA LEU A 128 11.07 1.02 34.29
C LEU A 128 11.70 1.62 35.55
N SER A 129 11.31 2.82 35.95
CA SER A 129 11.92 3.53 37.09
C SER A 129 10.87 4.01 38.09
N SER A 130 11.26 4.04 39.36
CA SER A 130 10.52 4.69 40.44
C SER A 130 11.54 5.38 41.37
N GLY A 131 11.70 6.69 41.23
CA GLY A 131 12.79 7.42 41.89
C GLY A 131 14.17 6.90 41.46
N SER A 132 15.00 6.45 42.43
CA SER A 132 16.32 5.86 42.17
C SER A 132 16.28 4.37 41.83
N GLU A 133 15.12 3.74 41.96
CA GLU A 133 14.93 2.30 41.77
C GLU A 133 14.57 1.99 40.32
N SER A 134 14.97 0.82 39.82
CA SER A 134 14.62 0.41 38.46
C SER A 134 14.49 -1.10 38.25
N MET A 135 13.72 -1.46 37.23
CA MET A 135 13.52 -2.80 36.69
C MET A 135 13.78 -2.81 35.18
N LEU A 136 14.04 -3.99 34.60
CA LEU A 136 14.24 -4.14 33.16
C LEU A 136 13.04 -4.84 32.51
N LEU A 137 12.58 -4.32 31.39
CA LEU A 137 11.56 -4.89 30.54
C LEU A 137 12.19 -5.29 29.20
N GLN A 138 12.00 -6.53 28.79
CA GLN A 138 12.65 -7.09 27.60
C GLN A 138 11.87 -8.28 27.06
N ASP A 139 12.40 -8.95 26.04
CA ASP A 139 11.85 -10.19 25.47
C ASP A 139 10.38 -10.03 25.03
N PHE A 140 10.14 -8.99 24.23
CA PHE A 140 8.81 -8.67 23.72
C PHE A 140 8.28 -9.77 22.81
N THR A 141 7.01 -10.14 23.00
CA THR A 141 6.30 -11.15 22.22
C THR A 141 4.98 -10.61 21.74
N THR A 142 4.43 -11.17 20.65
CA THR A 142 3.14 -10.76 20.10
C THR A 142 2.29 -11.96 19.71
N ASN A 143 0.97 -11.79 19.72
CA ASN A 143 0.04 -12.76 19.16
C ASN A 143 -0.17 -12.57 17.64
N TYR A 144 0.48 -11.59 17.01
CA TYR A 144 0.36 -11.40 15.56
C TYR A 144 0.97 -12.58 14.80
N ASP A 145 0.16 -13.19 13.94
CA ASP A 145 0.46 -14.43 13.22
C ASP A 145 0.88 -14.21 11.75
N GLY A 146 1.03 -12.95 11.32
CA GLY A 146 1.32 -12.60 9.93
C GLY A 146 0.11 -12.55 9.01
N SER A 147 -1.11 -12.70 9.54
CA SER A 147 -2.34 -12.64 8.73
C SER A 147 -2.62 -11.22 8.20
N SER A 148 -3.26 -11.14 7.03
CA SER A 148 -3.71 -9.87 6.44
C SER A 148 -4.78 -9.17 7.27
N ILE A 149 -4.97 -7.88 7.00
CA ILE A 149 -6.06 -7.08 7.58
C ILE A 149 -7.41 -7.64 7.10
N ALA A 150 -8.34 -7.86 8.04
CA ALA A 150 -9.67 -8.39 7.77
C ALA A 150 -10.74 -7.42 8.30
N GLY A 151 -11.82 -7.20 7.53
CA GLY A 151 -12.89 -6.29 7.91
C GLY A 151 -12.35 -4.91 8.32
N ASP A 152 -12.75 -4.46 9.52
CA ASP A 152 -12.47 -3.13 10.06
C ASP A 152 -11.06 -2.96 10.66
N GLY A 153 -10.25 -4.03 10.73
CA GLY A 153 -8.90 -3.93 11.28
C GLY A 153 -8.35 -5.23 11.87
N LYS A 154 -7.37 -5.10 12.77
CA LYS A 154 -6.79 -6.23 13.51
C LYS A 154 -6.32 -5.78 14.89
N THR A 155 -6.79 -6.48 15.91
CA THR A 155 -6.27 -6.34 17.27
C THR A 155 -4.96 -7.10 17.41
N ILE A 156 -3.92 -6.43 17.87
CA ILE A 156 -2.62 -7.03 18.20
C ILE A 156 -2.35 -6.81 19.68
N LYS A 157 -1.82 -7.84 20.33
CA LYS A 157 -1.36 -7.78 21.71
C LYS A 157 0.14 -8.04 21.79
N VAL A 158 0.80 -7.34 22.70
CA VAL A 158 2.23 -7.43 22.95
C VAL A 158 2.46 -7.71 24.43
N GLY A 159 3.16 -8.81 24.69
CA GLY A 159 3.68 -9.22 25.99
C GLY A 159 5.18 -8.91 26.13
N ALA A 160 5.73 -9.09 27.32
CA ALA A 160 7.15 -8.91 27.63
C ALA A 160 7.53 -9.55 28.97
N SER A 161 8.84 -9.65 29.23
CA SER A 161 9.41 -10.11 30.50
C SER A 161 9.89 -8.93 31.33
N LEU A 162 9.41 -8.83 32.57
CA LEU A 162 9.85 -7.86 33.56
C LEU A 162 10.82 -8.52 34.54
N ILE A 163 12.07 -8.08 34.53
CA ILE A 163 13.13 -8.52 35.45
C ILE A 163 13.13 -7.63 36.68
N VAL A 164 12.96 -8.24 37.84
CA VAL A 164 12.80 -7.58 39.14
C VAL A 164 13.91 -8.02 40.07
N ASN A 165 14.64 -7.06 40.64
CA ASN A 165 15.69 -7.36 41.60
C ASN A 165 15.09 -7.80 42.95
N PRO A 166 15.80 -8.62 43.75
CA PRO A 166 15.40 -8.89 45.12
C PRO A 166 15.32 -7.61 45.94
N ASN A 167 14.36 -7.55 46.86
CA ASN A 167 14.11 -6.40 47.72
C ASN A 167 13.85 -5.08 46.97
N GLN A 168 13.29 -5.16 45.75
CA GLN A 168 12.81 -3.99 45.01
C GLN A 168 11.87 -3.17 45.90
N LYS A 169 12.15 -1.87 46.09
CA LYS A 169 11.34 -1.04 46.99
C LYS A 169 9.92 -0.86 46.42
N PRO A 170 8.89 -0.80 47.28
CA PRO A 170 7.53 -0.48 46.85
C PRO A 170 7.47 0.86 46.12
N GLY A 171 6.69 0.91 45.05
CA GLY A 171 6.48 2.12 44.25
C GLY A 171 5.84 1.80 42.90
N ASP A 172 5.39 2.84 42.21
CA ASP A 172 4.91 2.74 40.83
C ASP A 172 6.09 2.88 39.87
N TYR A 173 6.32 1.86 39.04
CA TYR A 173 7.42 1.82 38.09
C TYR A 173 6.89 2.01 36.68
N GLN A 174 7.43 3.00 35.97
CA GLN A 174 7.01 3.34 34.60
C GLN A 174 8.22 3.47 33.69
N THR A 175 8.02 3.26 32.38
CA THR A 175 9.08 3.50 31.40
C THR A 175 9.43 4.98 31.34
N ASN A 176 10.71 5.32 31.15
CA ASN A 176 11.16 6.71 31.05
C ASN A 176 10.89 7.35 29.67
N GLY A 177 10.01 6.74 28.88
CA GLY A 177 9.68 7.13 27.52
C GLY A 177 8.78 6.09 26.86
N ASP A 178 8.28 6.43 25.68
CA ASP A 178 7.36 5.59 24.93
C ASP A 178 8.10 4.38 24.33
N LEU A 179 7.44 3.22 24.40
CA LEU A 179 7.86 2.02 23.70
C LEU A 179 7.14 1.97 22.36
N GLN A 180 7.89 2.02 21.27
CA GLN A 180 7.31 2.13 19.93
C GLN A 180 7.03 0.75 19.33
N VAL A 181 5.80 0.57 18.85
CA VAL A 181 5.40 -0.53 17.97
C VAL A 181 5.11 0.08 16.60
N THR A 182 5.68 -0.50 15.55
CA THR A 182 5.52 0.01 14.18
C THR A 182 4.85 -1.04 13.31
N VAL A 183 3.93 -0.61 12.44
CA VAL A 183 3.32 -1.44 11.40
C VAL A 183 3.61 -0.86 10.03
N ASN A 184 3.89 -1.73 9.06
CA ASN A 184 4.14 -1.34 7.67
C ASN A 184 3.48 -2.37 6.75
N TYR A 185 2.88 -1.94 5.64
CA TYR A 185 2.48 -2.90 4.60
C TYR A 185 3.70 -3.66 4.06
N ASN A 186 3.46 -4.92 3.68
CA ASN A 186 4.48 -5.77 3.04
C ASN A 186 4.61 -5.47 1.55
#